data_AF-A0A368B9V3-F1
#
_entry.id   AF-A0A368B9V3-F1
#
_cell.length_a   1.000
_cell.length_b   1.000
_cell.length_c   1.000
_cell.angle_alpha   90.00
_cell.angle_beta   90.00
_cell.angle_gamma   90.00
#
_symmetry.space_group_name_H-M   'P 1'
#
loop_
_entity.id
_entity.type
_entity.pdbx_description
1 polymer ?
#
loop_
_entity_poly.entity_id
_entity_poly.type
_entity_poly.pdbx_seq_one_letter_code
_entity_poly.pdbx_strand_id
1 'polypeptide(L)'
;PPFSNDTLVIRKGPYKLLVEGGLALPSIRNGHLGSAIPKALYNLEDNLYEDDALSANVDLAQQLADELLRIHNRGYARDLNLRPTKSLIQADGWHNLRNDITGEIGFEFTLKTRAMTVTHLGLWDDHDRDRPIRPARAVATGSQSDQPSQPDPNGKRRGLKTFHTIRLAQLDGSRPTEIAQVVIPEGAQAELDGAFRYVELLEPVILELNKRYALIASTCTDDGDHFKSPVSFDGLSPLVHPEVNITRSLLIRNGDLSQHHPIPGFSDLASDYSRHRLPVGPSLKFKDP
;
A
#
# COMPACT_ATOMS: atom_id res chain seq x y z
N PRO A 1 0.50 22.95 24.74
CA PRO A 1 1.42 23.16 23.59
C PRO A 1 0.61 23.50 22.33
N PRO A 2 1.11 24.35 21.41
CA PRO A 2 0.30 24.88 20.30
C PRO A 2 -0.03 23.84 19.21
N PHE A 3 0.61 22.66 19.24
CA PHE A 3 0.44 21.59 18.25
C PHE A 3 -0.18 20.33 18.89
N SER A 4 -0.95 19.59 18.09
CA SER A 4 -1.57 18.32 18.47
C SER A 4 -0.55 17.18 18.59
N ASN A 5 -0.93 16.10 19.30
CA ASN A 5 -0.04 14.95 19.54
C ASN A 5 0.27 14.11 18.28
N ASP A 6 -0.38 14.39 17.14
CA ASP A 6 -0.17 13.74 15.83
C ASP A 6 0.64 14.61 14.85
N THR A 7 1.33 15.64 15.35
CA THR A 7 2.15 16.51 14.51
C THR A 7 3.36 15.77 13.95
N LEU A 8 3.56 15.87 12.63
CA LEU A 8 4.76 15.39 11.95
C LEU A 8 5.57 16.56 11.40
N VAL A 9 6.86 16.31 11.17
CA VAL A 9 7.80 17.32 10.70
C VAL A 9 8.61 16.77 9.54
N ILE A 10 8.77 17.56 8.48
CA ILE A 10 9.76 17.33 7.43
C ILE A 10 10.72 18.51 7.36
N ARG A 11 12.01 18.22 7.25
CA ARG A 11 13.05 19.22 6.94
C ARG A 11 13.70 18.86 5.62
N LYS A 12 13.76 19.82 4.70
CA LYS A 12 14.40 19.67 3.39
C LYS A 12 15.17 20.94 3.04
N GLY A 13 16.50 20.80 2.99
CA GLY A 13 17.39 21.96 2.88
C GLY A 13 17.19 22.91 4.07
N PRO A 14 16.98 24.20 3.83
CA PRO A 14 16.79 25.17 4.91
C PRO A 14 15.35 25.19 5.44
N TYR A 15 14.40 24.55 4.72
CA TYR A 15 13.00 24.59 5.08
C TYR A 15 12.61 23.50 6.08
N LYS A 16 11.81 23.87 7.08
CA LYS A 16 11.15 22.97 8.02
C LYS A 16 9.65 23.19 7.95
N LEU A 17 8.90 22.14 7.67
CA LEU A 17 7.44 22.14 7.69
C LEU A 17 6.94 21.29 8.85
N LEU A 18 6.03 21.85 9.65
CA LEU A 18 5.19 21.13 10.61
C LEU A 18 3.82 20.91 9.97
N VAL A 19 3.32 19.69 10.07
CA VAL A 19 1.98 19.33 9.61
C VAL A 19 1.15 18.75 10.75
N GLU A 20 -0.13 19.10 10.76
CA GLU A 20 -1.15 18.39 11.53
C GLU A 20 -1.64 17.17 10.76
N GLY A 21 -2.10 16.15 11.48
CA GLY A 21 -2.77 15.00 10.86
C GLY A 21 -1.94 13.79 10.56
N GLY A 22 -0.69 13.71 11.05
CA GLY A 22 0.14 12.52 10.90
C GLY A 22 -0.59 11.24 11.29
N LEU A 23 -0.04 10.06 10.96
CA LEU A 23 -0.74 8.81 11.27
C LEU A 23 -0.89 8.63 12.77
N ALA A 24 -2.03 9.06 13.27
CA ALA A 24 -2.37 9.03 14.66
C ALA A 24 -2.55 7.57 15.05
N LEU A 25 -1.82 7.16 16.09
CA LEU A 25 -2.28 6.06 16.92
C LEU A 25 -3.75 6.35 17.30
N PRO A 26 -4.66 5.37 17.27
CA PRO A 26 -6.07 5.60 17.63
C PRO A 26 -6.26 6.17 19.05
N SER A 27 -5.21 6.19 19.87
CA SER A 27 -5.17 6.81 21.21
C SER A 27 -5.05 8.35 21.21
N ILE A 28 -4.71 8.99 20.09
CA ILE A 28 -4.59 10.45 20.00
C ILE A 28 -5.97 11.06 19.74
N ARG A 29 -6.54 11.69 20.76
CA ARG A 29 -7.81 12.43 20.65
C ARG A 29 -7.61 13.69 19.79
N ASN A 30 -8.58 13.97 18.92
CA ASN A 30 -8.64 15.15 18.05
C ASN A 30 -7.51 15.28 17.01
N GLY A 31 -6.86 14.17 16.62
CA GLY A 31 -5.93 14.18 15.48
C GLY A 31 -6.65 14.27 14.13
N HIS A 32 -5.92 14.54 13.05
CA HIS A 32 -6.46 14.55 11.67
C HIS A 32 -6.19 13.22 10.91
N LEU A 33 -5.92 12.14 11.65
CA LEU A 33 -6.11 10.73 11.27
C LEU A 33 -5.55 10.32 9.88
N GLY A 34 -4.31 10.70 9.56
CA GLY A 34 -3.60 10.27 8.36
C GLY A 34 -3.54 11.28 7.20
N SER A 35 -3.95 12.53 7.43
CA SER A 35 -3.72 13.65 6.50
C SER A 35 -2.34 14.31 6.71
N ALA A 36 -1.90 15.14 5.76
CA ALA A 36 -0.70 15.96 5.93
C ALA A 36 -1.08 17.43 5.73
N ILE A 37 -1.61 18.08 6.76
CA ILE A 37 -2.13 19.45 6.68
C ILE A 37 -1.03 20.43 7.09
N PRO A 38 -0.49 21.27 6.19
CA PRO A 38 0.49 22.29 6.54
C PRO A 38 0.02 23.19 7.70
N LYS A 39 0.89 23.42 8.68
CA LYS A 39 0.59 24.31 9.82
C LYS A 39 1.60 25.42 10.01
N ALA A 40 2.87 25.11 9.91
CA ALA A 40 3.93 26.10 10.02
C ALA A 40 5.09 25.74 9.11
N LEU A 41 5.55 26.71 8.32
CA LEU A 41 6.73 26.61 7.49
C LEU A 41 7.76 27.63 7.98
N TYR A 42 9.00 27.17 8.15
CA TYR A 42 10.12 27.99 8.56
C TYR A 42 11.25 27.86 7.56
N ASN A 43 11.86 28.98 7.19
CA ASN A 43 13.19 28.98 6.59
C ASN A 43 14.21 29.11 7.74
N LEU A 44 14.91 28.03 8.07
CA LEU A 44 15.85 27.97 9.20
C LEU A 44 17.16 28.74 8.95
N GLU A 45 17.43 29.17 7.71
CA GLU A 45 18.55 30.08 7.44
C GLU A 45 18.25 31.51 7.92
N ASP A 46 17.00 31.96 7.74
CA ASP A 46 16.56 33.31 8.12
C ASP A 46 15.91 33.34 9.50
N ASN A 47 15.39 32.21 9.97
CA ASN A 47 14.60 32.06 11.19
C ASN A 47 14.96 30.75 11.92
N LEU A 48 16.18 30.70 12.46
CA LEU A 48 16.72 29.54 13.16
C LEU A 48 15.91 29.16 14.42
N TYR A 49 15.33 30.14 15.10
CA TYR A 49 14.64 29.96 16.38
C TYR A 49 13.14 29.70 16.25
N GLU A 50 12.60 29.78 15.03
CA GLU A 50 11.19 29.48 14.73
C GLU A 50 10.21 30.42 15.46
N ASP A 51 10.64 31.67 15.69
CA ASP A 51 9.96 32.63 16.56
C ASP A 51 8.63 33.14 15.97
N ASP A 52 8.47 33.06 14.64
CA ASP A 52 7.24 33.37 13.90
C ASP A 52 7.05 32.41 12.71
N ALA A 53 5.84 31.88 12.52
CA ALA A 53 5.51 31.05 11.37
C ALA A 53 5.41 31.92 10.10
N LEU A 54 6.40 31.83 9.21
CA LEU A 54 6.39 32.51 7.91
C LEU A 54 5.37 31.81 6.98
N SER A 55 4.14 32.32 6.94
CA SER A 55 3.07 31.85 6.04
C SER A 55 3.16 32.45 4.62
N ALA A 56 4.37 32.56 4.05
CA ALA A 56 4.57 33.24 2.76
C ALA A 56 4.71 32.31 1.54
N ASN A 57 4.76 30.98 1.74
CA ASN A 57 4.95 30.05 0.62
C ASN A 57 4.06 28.81 0.75
N VAL A 58 2.77 29.00 0.44
CA VAL A 58 1.75 27.95 0.50
C VAL A 58 2.08 26.80 -0.45
N ASP A 59 2.59 27.09 -1.65
CA ASP A 59 2.94 26.07 -2.63
C ASP A 59 4.09 25.18 -2.14
N LEU A 60 5.15 25.77 -1.57
CA LEU A 60 6.24 25.01 -0.98
C LEU A 60 5.78 24.19 0.22
N ALA A 61 4.92 24.76 1.08
CA ALA A 61 4.36 24.05 2.21
C ALA A 61 3.54 22.82 1.74
N GLN A 62 2.74 22.97 0.68
CA GLN A 62 1.98 21.88 0.11
C GLN A 62 2.88 20.81 -0.52
N GLN A 63 3.91 21.21 -1.26
CA GLN A 63 4.90 20.29 -1.83
C GLN A 63 5.61 19.44 -0.77
N LEU A 64 6.04 20.08 0.32
CA LEU A 64 6.68 19.40 1.44
C LEU A 64 5.71 18.49 2.20
N ALA A 65 4.43 18.88 2.33
CA ALA A 65 3.40 18.02 2.92
C ALA A 65 3.12 16.78 2.05
N ASP A 66 2.99 16.94 0.72
CA ASP A 66 2.83 15.81 -0.20
C ASP A 66 4.05 14.88 -0.18
N GLU A 67 5.27 15.43 -0.06
CA GLU A 67 6.48 14.63 0.08
C GLU A 67 6.52 13.86 1.40
N LEU A 68 6.16 14.51 2.51
CA LEU A 68 6.07 13.87 3.82
C LEU A 68 5.03 12.74 3.80
N LEU A 69 3.84 12.98 3.26
CA LEU A 69 2.80 11.96 3.10
C LEU A 69 3.31 10.76 2.30
N ARG A 70 3.97 11.01 1.17
CA ARG A 70 4.56 9.96 0.34
C ARG A 70 5.63 9.16 1.07
N ILE A 71 6.55 9.82 1.77
CA ILE A 71 7.61 9.17 2.57
C ILE A 71 6.99 8.28 3.64
N HIS A 72 6.01 8.82 4.34
CA HIS A 72 5.36 8.17 5.47
C HIS A 72 4.57 6.94 5.02
N ASN A 73 3.68 7.08 4.03
CA ASN A 73 2.81 5.99 3.59
C ASN A 73 3.55 4.87 2.85
N ARG A 74 4.67 5.19 2.16
CA ARG A 74 5.55 4.16 1.56
C ARG A 74 6.54 3.54 2.56
N GLY A 75 6.80 4.24 3.66
CA GLY A 75 7.66 3.77 4.75
C GLY A 75 9.17 3.87 4.52
N TYR A 76 9.62 4.69 3.56
CA TYR A 76 11.05 4.95 3.36
C TYR A 76 11.29 6.39 2.86
N ALA A 77 12.39 7.01 3.30
CA ALA A 77 12.69 8.42 2.99
C ALA A 77 13.60 8.62 1.76
N ARG A 78 14.41 7.62 1.42
CA ARG A 78 15.43 7.68 0.36
C ARG A 78 15.11 6.79 -0.83
N ASP A 79 15.83 6.95 -1.94
CA ASP A 79 15.85 5.90 -2.96
C ASP A 79 16.54 4.66 -2.39
N LEU A 80 15.94 3.49 -2.63
CA LEU A 80 16.48 2.20 -2.21
C LEU A 80 17.36 1.56 -3.29
N ASN A 81 17.44 2.17 -4.49
CA ASN A 81 18.19 1.65 -5.65
C ASN A 81 17.84 0.19 -5.97
N LEU A 82 16.54 -0.12 -5.91
CA LEU A 82 16.02 -1.46 -6.20
C LEU A 82 16.34 -1.84 -7.65
N ARG A 83 16.81 -3.07 -7.85
CA ARG A 83 17.06 -3.60 -9.20
C ARG A 83 15.75 -4.07 -9.82
N PRO A 84 15.55 -3.91 -11.14
CA PRO A 84 14.43 -4.53 -11.84
C PRO A 84 14.39 -6.05 -11.63
N THR A 85 13.20 -6.59 -11.47
CA THR A 85 12.91 -8.01 -11.23
C THR A 85 11.68 -8.43 -12.03
N LYS A 86 11.44 -9.73 -12.18
CA LYS A 86 10.17 -10.20 -12.78
C LYS A 86 8.98 -9.82 -11.91
N SER A 87 9.08 -9.98 -10.60
CA SER A 87 7.96 -9.75 -9.68
C SER A 87 7.73 -8.27 -9.41
N LEU A 88 6.45 -7.86 -9.33
CA LEU A 88 6.07 -6.50 -8.93
C LEU A 88 6.46 -6.24 -7.47
N ILE A 89 6.16 -7.16 -6.57
CA ILE A 89 6.55 -7.07 -5.15
C ILE A 89 7.87 -7.81 -4.97
N GLN A 90 8.90 -7.09 -4.53
CA GLN A 90 10.25 -7.62 -4.26
C GLN A 90 10.43 -8.03 -2.80
N ALA A 91 9.76 -7.32 -1.90
CA ALA A 91 9.63 -7.68 -0.49
C ALA A 91 8.19 -7.39 -0.07
N ASP A 92 7.55 -8.37 0.55
CA ASP A 92 6.15 -8.35 1.02
C ASP A 92 5.89 -7.35 2.15
N GLY A 93 6.94 -6.68 2.65
CA GLY A 93 6.84 -5.68 3.70
C GLY A 93 6.34 -6.31 4.99
N TRP A 94 5.77 -5.48 5.86
CA TRP A 94 5.08 -5.95 7.08
C TRP A 94 3.58 -5.72 7.00
N HIS A 95 3.07 -5.50 5.79
CA HIS A 95 1.63 -5.45 5.53
C HIS A 95 1.00 -6.82 5.59
N ASN A 96 -0.32 -6.84 5.70
CA ASN A 96 -1.12 -8.05 5.68
C ASN A 96 -2.25 -7.97 4.68
N LEU A 97 -2.63 -9.14 4.16
CA LEU A 97 -3.82 -9.29 3.35
C LEU A 97 -5.05 -8.85 4.13
N ARG A 98 -5.95 -8.15 3.45
CA ARG A 98 -7.18 -7.59 4.01
C ARG A 98 -8.40 -8.43 3.66
N ASN A 99 -8.35 -9.74 3.87
CA ASN A 99 -9.50 -10.62 3.69
C ASN A 99 -10.52 -10.54 4.86
N ASP A 100 -10.33 -9.65 5.82
CA ASP A 100 -11.36 -9.22 6.79
C ASP A 100 -12.49 -8.39 6.16
N ILE A 101 -12.46 -8.13 4.86
CA ILE A 101 -13.46 -7.36 4.12
C ILE A 101 -13.89 -8.15 2.89
N THR A 102 -15.20 -8.31 2.72
CA THR A 102 -15.77 -8.90 1.50
C THR A 102 -15.82 -7.89 0.34
N GLY A 103 -15.29 -8.26 -0.82
CA GLY A 103 -15.25 -7.40 -2.01
C GLY A 103 -14.03 -7.69 -2.85
N GLU A 104 -13.42 -6.64 -3.41
CA GLU A 104 -12.12 -6.75 -4.06
C GLU A 104 -11.17 -5.67 -3.54
N ILE A 105 -9.94 -6.07 -3.19
CA ILE A 105 -8.93 -5.19 -2.63
C ILE A 105 -7.69 -5.20 -3.50
N GLY A 106 -7.06 -4.04 -3.63
CA GLY A 106 -5.79 -3.93 -4.33
C GLY A 106 -5.26 -2.52 -4.34
N PHE A 107 -4.71 -2.10 -5.47
CA PHE A 107 -4.08 -0.79 -5.61
C PHE A 107 -4.12 -0.26 -7.05
N GLU A 108 -4.08 1.06 -7.15
CA GLU A 108 -3.85 1.80 -8.39
C GLU A 108 -2.35 2.05 -8.57
N PHE A 109 -1.86 1.88 -9.79
CA PHE A 109 -0.47 2.14 -10.14
C PHE A 109 -0.31 2.67 -11.57
N THR A 110 0.86 3.24 -11.82
CA THR A 110 1.33 3.67 -13.14
C THR A 110 2.74 3.14 -13.40
N LEU A 111 3.14 3.11 -14.67
CA LEU A 111 4.54 2.90 -15.05
C LEU A 111 5.31 4.23 -15.05
N LYS A 112 6.61 4.18 -14.77
CA LYS A 112 7.48 5.37 -14.71
C LYS A 112 8.16 5.69 -16.03
N THR A 113 8.95 4.76 -16.59
CA THR A 113 9.86 5.13 -17.70
C THR A 113 9.66 4.35 -19.00
N ARG A 114 9.07 3.15 -18.95
CA ARG A 114 8.85 2.31 -20.14
C ARG A 114 7.60 1.46 -20.04
N ALA A 115 7.11 1.01 -21.19
CA ALA A 115 6.08 -0.02 -21.27
C ALA A 115 6.63 -1.36 -20.74
N MET A 116 5.75 -2.18 -20.15
CA MET A 116 6.11 -3.47 -19.56
C MET A 116 5.08 -4.53 -19.90
N THR A 117 5.52 -5.76 -20.17
CA THR A 117 4.62 -6.89 -20.46
C THR A 117 4.38 -7.69 -19.18
N VAL A 118 3.12 -7.85 -18.79
CA VAL A 118 2.68 -8.72 -17.69
C VAL A 118 2.45 -10.13 -18.22
N THR A 119 2.99 -11.11 -17.52
CA THR A 119 2.89 -12.53 -17.89
C THR A 119 2.14 -13.35 -16.85
N HIS A 120 2.11 -12.93 -15.59
CA HIS A 120 1.41 -13.64 -14.53
C HIS A 120 0.65 -12.66 -13.65
N LEU A 121 -0.47 -13.12 -13.09
CA LEU A 121 -1.13 -12.48 -11.96
C LEU A 121 -1.00 -13.40 -10.74
N GLY A 122 -1.00 -12.82 -9.55
CA GLY A 122 -0.79 -13.59 -8.34
C GLY A 122 -1.41 -12.99 -7.09
N LEU A 123 -1.34 -13.77 -6.02
CA LEU A 123 -1.89 -13.45 -4.71
C LEU A 123 -0.89 -13.86 -3.63
N TRP A 124 -0.83 -13.08 -2.56
CA TRP A 124 -0.08 -13.43 -1.37
C TRP A 124 -0.67 -14.68 -0.69
N ASP A 125 0.20 -15.63 -0.36
CA ASP A 125 -0.13 -16.91 0.25
C ASP A 125 0.70 -17.04 1.54
N ASP A 126 0.10 -16.66 2.68
CA ASP A 126 0.79 -16.54 3.96
C ASP A 126 1.24 -17.90 4.54
N HIS A 127 2.19 -17.88 5.47
CA HIS A 127 2.62 -19.08 6.17
C HIS A 127 1.54 -19.55 7.16
N ASP A 128 1.29 -20.85 7.26
CA ASP A 128 0.24 -21.47 8.09
C ASP A 128 0.37 -21.19 9.62
N ARG A 129 1.56 -20.78 10.05
CA ARG A 129 1.94 -20.49 11.44
C ARG A 129 2.04 -18.99 11.69
N ASP A 130 1.88 -18.19 10.67
CA ASP A 130 1.81 -16.76 10.85
C ASP A 130 0.51 -16.41 11.59
N ARG A 131 0.68 -15.60 12.62
CA ARG A 131 -0.38 -15.22 13.54
C ARG A 131 -0.31 -13.71 13.76
N PRO A 132 -1.46 -13.05 13.89
CA PRO A 132 -1.47 -11.66 14.27
C PRO A 132 -0.86 -11.47 15.65
N ILE A 133 0.03 -10.48 15.76
CA ILE A 133 0.64 -10.09 17.03
C ILE A 133 -0.38 -9.40 17.95
N ARG A 134 -1.45 -8.85 17.35
CA ARG A 134 -2.52 -8.10 18.02
C ARG A 134 -3.89 -8.65 17.61
N PRO A 135 -4.85 -8.81 18.54
CA PRO A 135 -6.23 -9.11 18.18
C PRO A 135 -6.81 -8.11 17.17
N ALA A 136 -7.82 -8.53 16.43
CA ALA A 136 -8.56 -7.64 15.53
C ALA A 136 -9.06 -6.40 16.29
N ARG A 137 -8.80 -5.20 15.73
CA ARG A 137 -9.21 -3.90 16.28
C ARG A 137 -8.53 -3.48 17.59
N ALA A 138 -7.47 -4.18 18.04
CA ALA A 138 -6.69 -3.76 19.20
C ALA A 138 -5.77 -2.56 18.87
N VAL A 139 -5.75 -1.56 19.74
CA VAL A 139 -4.82 -0.41 19.64
C VAL A 139 -3.39 -0.88 19.87
N ALA A 140 -2.45 -0.48 19.02
CA ALA A 140 -1.03 -0.80 19.19
C ALA A 140 -0.51 -0.31 20.54
N THR A 141 0.19 -1.18 21.29
CA THR A 141 1.07 -0.75 22.37
C THR A 141 2.49 -0.66 21.83
N GLY A 142 3.28 0.33 22.26
CA GLY A 142 4.65 0.56 21.72
C GLY A 142 5.65 -0.61 21.89
N SER A 143 5.25 -1.70 22.54
CA SER A 143 6.00 -2.96 22.70
C SER A 143 5.67 -4.02 21.64
N GLN A 144 4.71 -3.76 20.75
CA GLN A 144 4.23 -4.70 19.74
C GLN A 144 4.55 -4.16 18.35
N SER A 145 5.51 -4.78 17.68
CA SER A 145 5.89 -4.45 16.31
C SER A 145 5.40 -5.53 15.35
N ASP A 146 4.89 -5.15 14.18
CA ASP A 146 4.60 -6.09 13.11
C ASP A 146 5.86 -6.87 12.72
N GLN A 147 5.68 -8.11 12.28
CA GLN A 147 6.77 -9.01 11.90
C GLN A 147 6.65 -9.43 10.44
N PRO A 148 7.78 -9.61 9.74
CA PRO A 148 7.79 -10.16 8.40
C PRO A 148 7.17 -11.56 8.37
N SER A 149 6.77 -12.00 7.19
CA SER A 149 6.29 -13.37 7.00
C SER A 149 7.35 -14.40 7.35
N GLN A 150 6.95 -15.51 7.98
CA GLN A 150 7.89 -16.60 8.24
C GLN A 150 8.43 -17.17 6.91
N PRO A 151 9.74 -17.50 6.85
CA PRO A 151 10.32 -18.12 5.68
C PRO A 151 9.77 -19.54 5.52
N ASP A 152 9.44 -19.93 4.29
CA ASP A 152 9.07 -21.30 3.95
C ASP A 152 9.77 -21.74 2.65
N PRO A 153 11.04 -22.15 2.73
CA PRO A 153 11.84 -22.48 1.54
C PRO A 153 11.23 -23.59 0.67
N ASN A 154 10.37 -24.43 1.24
CA ASN A 154 9.78 -25.58 0.56
C ASN A 154 8.30 -25.39 0.23
N GLY A 155 7.69 -24.25 0.58
CA GLY A 155 6.28 -23.96 0.31
C GLY A 155 5.27 -24.92 0.98
N LYS A 156 5.72 -25.75 1.93
CA LYS A 156 4.87 -26.80 2.55
C LYS A 156 3.89 -26.26 3.57
N ARG A 157 4.10 -25.03 3.98
CA ARG A 157 3.35 -24.31 5.00
C ARG A 157 2.51 -23.19 4.38
N ARG A 158 2.38 -23.17 3.06
CA ARG A 158 1.59 -22.20 2.31
C ARG A 158 0.48 -22.92 1.55
N GLY A 159 -0.67 -22.27 1.43
CA GLY A 159 -1.80 -22.75 0.65
C GLY A 159 -3.07 -22.00 1.00
N LEU A 160 -3.81 -21.63 -0.04
CA LEU A 160 -5.06 -20.89 0.08
C LEU A 160 -6.20 -21.79 0.57
N LYS A 161 -7.13 -21.26 1.35
CA LYS A 161 -8.34 -21.97 1.82
C LYS A 161 -9.49 -21.91 0.85
N THR A 162 -9.46 -20.94 -0.06
CA THR A 162 -10.43 -20.87 -1.16
C THR A 162 -9.75 -20.40 -2.44
N PHE A 163 -10.53 -20.35 -3.52
CA PHE A 163 -10.07 -19.76 -4.77
C PHE A 163 -10.24 -18.24 -4.73
N HIS A 164 -9.34 -17.52 -5.39
CA HIS A 164 -9.43 -16.07 -5.51
C HIS A 164 -9.32 -15.63 -6.96
N THR A 165 -10.10 -14.62 -7.34
CA THR A 165 -10.02 -13.99 -8.65
C THR A 165 -9.12 -12.78 -8.57
N ILE A 166 -8.11 -12.71 -9.45
CA ILE A 166 -7.22 -11.56 -9.57
C ILE A 166 -7.48 -10.90 -10.91
N ARG A 167 -7.73 -9.59 -10.89
CA ARG A 167 -8.07 -8.81 -12.08
C ARG A 167 -7.08 -7.67 -12.25
N LEU A 168 -6.68 -7.47 -13.49
CA LEU A 168 -5.92 -6.31 -13.94
C LEU A 168 -6.82 -5.48 -14.82
N ALA A 169 -6.99 -4.20 -14.48
CA ALA A 169 -7.85 -3.28 -15.20
C ALA A 169 -7.11 -1.99 -15.56
N GLN A 170 -7.46 -1.41 -16.70
CA GLN A 170 -7.10 -0.04 -17.07
C GLN A 170 -8.20 0.91 -16.61
N LEU A 171 -7.82 1.98 -15.92
CA LEU A 171 -8.74 2.94 -15.32
C LEU A 171 -8.99 4.19 -16.19
N ASP A 172 -8.26 4.33 -17.30
CA ASP A 172 -8.39 5.48 -18.18
C ASP A 172 -9.51 5.29 -19.21
N GLY A 173 -10.27 6.36 -19.43
CA GLY A 173 -11.44 6.38 -20.32
C GLY A 173 -12.71 6.77 -19.59
N SER A 174 -13.85 6.71 -20.29
CA SER A 174 -15.17 6.96 -19.69
C SER A 174 -15.61 5.87 -18.73
N ARG A 175 -15.06 4.66 -18.86
CA ARG A 175 -15.29 3.52 -17.96
C ARG A 175 -14.00 2.70 -17.82
N PRO A 176 -13.66 2.26 -16.60
CA PRO A 176 -12.58 1.29 -16.41
C PRO A 176 -12.84 0.01 -17.18
N THR A 177 -11.80 -0.57 -17.75
CA THR A 177 -11.86 -1.80 -18.56
C THR A 177 -10.94 -2.85 -17.97
N GLU A 178 -11.48 -4.04 -17.73
CA GLU A 178 -10.66 -5.20 -17.37
C GLU A 178 -9.85 -5.65 -18.59
N ILE A 179 -8.55 -5.86 -18.39
CA ILE A 179 -7.60 -6.24 -19.45
C ILE A 179 -6.99 -7.62 -19.23
N ALA A 180 -7.07 -8.17 -18.02
CA ALA A 180 -6.74 -9.56 -17.73
C ALA A 180 -7.38 -10.04 -16.42
N GLN A 181 -7.59 -11.34 -16.32
CA GLN A 181 -8.08 -12.01 -15.12
C GLN A 181 -7.49 -13.42 -15.01
N VAL A 182 -7.20 -13.85 -13.79
CA VAL A 182 -6.94 -15.26 -13.46
C VAL A 182 -7.74 -15.68 -12.24
N VAL A 183 -7.94 -16.99 -12.10
CA VAL A 183 -8.37 -17.61 -10.84
C VAL A 183 -7.16 -18.32 -10.23
N ILE A 184 -6.77 -17.91 -9.04
CA ILE A 184 -5.82 -18.66 -8.22
C ILE A 184 -6.62 -19.77 -7.52
N PRO A 185 -6.32 -21.05 -7.77
CA PRO A 185 -7.06 -22.17 -7.19
C PRO A 185 -6.79 -22.30 -5.67
N GLU A 186 -7.73 -22.97 -4.99
CA GLU A 186 -7.57 -23.38 -3.60
C GLU A 186 -6.33 -24.27 -3.41
N GLY A 187 -5.71 -24.17 -2.24
CA GLY A 187 -4.57 -24.98 -1.83
C GLY A 187 -3.26 -24.50 -2.44
N ALA A 188 -2.47 -25.45 -2.94
CA ALA A 188 -1.08 -25.23 -3.34
C ALA A 188 -0.84 -25.44 -4.86
N GLN A 189 -1.88 -25.33 -5.68
CA GLN A 189 -1.84 -25.76 -7.09
C GLN A 189 -1.23 -24.73 -8.06
N ALA A 190 -1.06 -23.47 -7.63
CA ALA A 190 -0.43 -22.41 -8.42
C ALA A 190 1.09 -22.33 -8.16
N GLU A 191 1.83 -21.71 -9.10
CA GLU A 191 3.27 -21.51 -8.98
C GLU A 191 3.59 -20.70 -7.73
N LEU A 192 4.45 -21.21 -6.84
CA LEU A 192 4.90 -20.48 -5.66
C LEU A 192 6.24 -19.79 -5.94
N ASP A 193 6.29 -18.48 -5.72
CA ASP A 193 7.52 -17.69 -5.74
C ASP A 193 7.54 -16.75 -4.52
N GLY A 194 8.45 -17.04 -3.59
CA GLY A 194 8.48 -16.39 -2.28
C GLY A 194 7.21 -16.68 -1.46
N ALA A 195 6.47 -15.62 -1.13
CA ALA A 195 5.20 -15.69 -0.40
C ALA A 195 3.99 -15.47 -1.30
N PHE A 196 4.11 -15.71 -2.62
CA PHE A 196 3.05 -15.43 -3.58
C PHE A 196 2.79 -16.61 -4.50
N ARG A 197 1.52 -16.86 -4.78
CA ARG A 197 1.03 -17.81 -5.78
C ARG A 197 0.74 -17.08 -7.08
N TYR A 198 1.25 -17.59 -8.18
CA TYR A 198 1.08 -17.02 -9.51
C TYR A 198 0.42 -17.99 -10.47
N VAL A 199 -0.39 -17.44 -11.36
CA VAL A 199 -0.97 -18.12 -12.52
C VAL A 199 -0.56 -17.34 -13.77
N GLU A 200 -0.03 -18.06 -14.74
CA GLU A 200 0.34 -17.49 -16.04
C GLU A 200 -0.90 -17.03 -16.80
N LEU A 201 -0.80 -15.88 -17.45
CA LEU A 201 -1.83 -15.39 -18.36
C LEU A 201 -1.79 -16.17 -19.66
N LEU A 202 -2.96 -16.56 -20.17
CA LEU A 202 -3.08 -17.18 -21.51
C LEU A 202 -2.48 -16.28 -22.59
N GLU A 203 -2.70 -14.98 -22.47
CA GLU A 203 -2.13 -13.96 -23.34
C GLU A 203 -1.46 -12.87 -22.48
N PRO A 204 -0.14 -12.66 -22.64
CA PRO A 204 0.55 -11.59 -21.94
C PRO A 204 -0.01 -10.21 -22.28
N VAL A 205 -0.11 -9.34 -21.28
CA VAL A 205 -0.69 -7.98 -21.42
C VAL A 205 0.41 -6.93 -21.44
N ILE A 206 0.40 -6.03 -22.41
CA ILE A 206 1.32 -4.88 -22.45
C ILE A 206 0.69 -3.71 -21.69
N LEU A 207 1.41 -3.21 -20.69
CA LEU A 207 1.09 -2.00 -19.96
C LEU A 207 1.89 -0.83 -20.55
N GLU A 208 1.20 0.26 -20.82
CA GLU A 208 1.74 1.47 -21.45
C GLU A 208 2.08 2.55 -20.42
N LEU A 209 2.93 3.50 -20.84
CA LEU A 209 3.20 4.69 -20.05
C LEU A 209 1.99 5.62 -20.02
N ASN A 210 1.93 6.47 -18.98
CA ASN A 210 0.88 7.48 -18.81
C ASN A 210 -0.54 6.90 -18.73
N LYS A 211 -0.64 5.61 -18.39
CA LYS A 211 -1.90 4.93 -18.09
C LYS A 211 -1.97 4.59 -16.60
N ARG A 212 -3.19 4.53 -16.10
CA ARG A 212 -3.54 4.13 -14.74
C ARG A 212 -4.13 2.73 -14.77
N TYR A 213 -3.57 1.88 -13.95
CA TYR A 213 -3.98 0.48 -13.83
C TYR A 213 -4.42 0.19 -12.40
N ALA A 214 -5.39 -0.70 -12.25
CA ALA A 214 -5.74 -1.31 -10.99
C ALA A 214 -5.40 -2.80 -11.04
N LEU A 215 -4.72 -3.28 -10.00
CA LEU A 215 -4.57 -4.70 -9.75
C LEU A 215 -5.33 -5.03 -8.46
N ILE A 216 -6.34 -5.90 -8.56
CA ILE A 216 -7.26 -6.21 -7.46
C ILE A 216 -7.46 -7.72 -7.31
N ALA A 217 -7.70 -8.14 -6.08
CA ALA A 217 -7.99 -9.52 -5.71
C ALA A 217 -9.34 -9.61 -5.02
N SER A 218 -10.12 -10.65 -5.31
CA SER A 218 -11.33 -10.97 -4.55
C SER A 218 -10.98 -11.36 -3.12
N THR A 219 -11.73 -10.83 -2.16
CA THR A 219 -11.61 -11.13 -0.74
C THR A 219 -12.97 -11.45 -0.15
N CYS A 220 -13.03 -12.37 0.81
CA CYS A 220 -14.25 -12.71 1.51
C CYS A 220 -13.98 -12.87 3.01
N THR A 221 -14.80 -12.23 3.84
CA THR A 221 -14.72 -12.44 5.29
C THR A 221 -14.90 -13.91 5.62
N ASP A 222 -14.06 -14.40 6.53
CA ASP A 222 -14.11 -15.79 7.03
C ASP A 222 -13.95 -16.85 5.93
N ASP A 223 -13.23 -16.54 4.84
CA ASP A 223 -12.82 -17.51 3.82
C ASP A 223 -11.80 -18.56 4.32
N GLY A 224 -11.27 -18.34 5.52
CA GLY A 224 -10.34 -19.22 6.21
C GLY A 224 -8.88 -18.94 5.87
N ASP A 225 -8.61 -18.09 4.87
CA ASP A 225 -7.26 -17.70 4.52
C ASP A 225 -6.60 -16.93 5.65
N HIS A 226 -5.33 -17.25 5.90
CA HIS A 226 -4.61 -16.63 6.99
C HIS A 226 -4.30 -15.17 6.65
N PHE A 227 -4.55 -14.31 7.64
CA PHE A 227 -4.12 -12.94 7.62
C PHE A 227 -3.79 -12.46 9.03
N LYS A 228 -2.81 -11.57 9.14
CA LYS A 228 -2.39 -11.04 10.43
C LYS A 228 -3.25 -9.83 10.83
N SER A 229 -4.55 -10.02 11.13
CA SER A 229 -5.44 -9.04 11.80
C SER A 229 -5.75 -7.72 11.04
N PRO A 230 -6.96 -7.14 11.17
CA PRO A 230 -7.34 -5.89 10.50
C PRO A 230 -6.57 -4.63 10.92
N VAL A 231 -5.93 -4.61 12.10
CA VAL A 231 -5.18 -3.42 12.57
C VAL A 231 -3.79 -3.31 11.99
N SER A 232 -3.26 -4.40 11.44
CA SER A 232 -1.93 -4.48 10.83
C SER A 232 -1.85 -3.87 9.43
N PHE A 233 -2.95 -3.26 8.99
CA PHE A 233 -2.89 -2.30 7.91
C PHE A 233 -2.11 -1.05 8.35
N ASP A 234 -1.35 -1.00 9.44
CA ASP A 234 -0.41 0.07 9.81
C ASP A 234 1.07 -0.28 9.49
N GLY A 235 1.34 -1.49 8.98
CA GLY A 235 2.69 -1.97 8.65
C GLY A 235 3.42 -1.23 7.51
N LEU A 236 4.69 -1.61 7.30
CA LEU A 236 5.59 -1.06 6.28
C LEU A 236 5.22 -1.53 4.88
N SER A 237 4.83 -0.61 3.98
CA SER A 237 4.45 -0.88 2.57
C SER A 237 5.43 -1.82 1.87
N PRO A 238 4.95 -2.79 1.08
CA PRO A 238 5.83 -3.67 0.32
C PRO A 238 6.75 -2.88 -0.61
N LEU A 239 7.95 -3.41 -0.82
CA LEU A 239 8.91 -2.86 -1.77
C LEU A 239 8.55 -3.33 -3.17
N VAL A 240 8.31 -2.39 -4.07
CA VAL A 240 7.84 -2.67 -5.43
C VAL A 240 8.92 -2.44 -6.48
N HIS A 241 8.71 -3.05 -7.64
CA HIS A 241 9.52 -2.89 -8.83
C HIS A 241 9.82 -1.41 -9.13
N PRO A 242 11.07 -1.02 -9.48
CA PRO A 242 11.46 0.38 -9.63
C PRO A 242 10.68 1.13 -10.71
N GLU A 243 10.20 0.45 -11.75
CA GLU A 243 9.36 1.04 -12.82
C GLU A 243 7.89 1.26 -12.43
N VAL A 244 7.46 0.75 -11.28
CA VAL A 244 6.07 0.88 -10.83
C VAL A 244 5.97 2.02 -9.82
N ASN A 245 4.97 2.87 -10.00
CA ASN A 245 4.58 3.88 -9.04
C ASN A 245 3.20 3.54 -8.47
N ILE A 246 3.12 3.33 -7.16
CA ILE A 246 1.85 3.10 -6.47
C ILE A 246 1.18 4.45 -6.19
N THR A 247 -0.07 4.59 -6.64
CA THR A 247 -0.86 5.81 -6.47
C THR A 247 -1.66 5.75 -5.18
N ARG A 248 -2.41 4.66 -4.96
CA ARG A 248 -3.25 4.46 -3.77
C ARG A 248 -3.71 3.02 -3.62
N SER A 249 -4.12 2.64 -2.43
CA SER A 249 -4.87 1.41 -2.20
C SER A 249 -6.35 1.57 -2.58
N LEU A 250 -6.98 0.47 -2.96
CA LEU A 250 -8.36 0.43 -3.47
C LEU A 250 -9.17 -0.67 -2.77
N LEU A 251 -10.42 -0.34 -2.47
CA LEU A 251 -11.51 -1.27 -2.19
C LEU A 251 -12.61 -1.08 -3.23
N ILE A 252 -12.97 -2.13 -3.94
CA ILE A 252 -14.09 -2.18 -4.88
C ILE A 252 -15.21 -3.00 -4.26
N ARG A 253 -16.44 -2.51 -4.40
CA ARG A 253 -17.66 -3.22 -3.98
C ARG A 253 -18.48 -3.56 -5.22
N ASN A 254 -19.09 -4.73 -5.22
CA ASN A 254 -20.00 -5.19 -6.28
C ASN A 254 -19.37 -5.25 -7.68
N GLY A 255 -18.04 -5.31 -7.80
CA GLY A 255 -17.33 -5.37 -9.08
C GLY A 255 -17.28 -4.06 -9.88
N ASP A 256 -17.82 -2.95 -9.35
CA ASP A 256 -17.87 -1.67 -10.06
C ASP A 256 -16.54 -0.90 -9.93
N LEU A 257 -15.64 -1.10 -10.90
CA LEU A 257 -14.35 -0.42 -10.98
C LEU A 257 -14.46 1.11 -11.07
N SER A 258 -15.62 1.66 -11.44
CA SER A 258 -15.82 3.12 -11.47
C SER A 258 -16.01 3.70 -10.07
N GLN A 259 -16.40 2.86 -9.09
CA GLN A 259 -16.58 3.22 -7.70
C GLN A 259 -15.53 2.53 -6.84
N HIS A 260 -14.52 3.31 -6.45
CA HIS A 260 -13.47 2.85 -5.54
C HIS A 260 -13.55 3.62 -4.23
N HIS A 261 -13.23 2.90 -3.15
CA HIS A 261 -13.16 3.44 -1.81
C HIS A 261 -11.76 3.20 -1.22
N PRO A 262 -11.33 4.02 -0.25
CA PRO A 262 -10.20 3.68 0.59
C PRO A 262 -10.49 2.35 1.31
N ILE A 263 -9.46 1.52 1.50
CA ILE A 263 -9.58 0.34 2.35
C ILE A 263 -9.78 0.83 3.80
N PRO A 264 -10.87 0.41 4.49
CA PRO A 264 -11.13 0.81 5.87
C PRO A 264 -9.96 0.53 6.81
N GLY A 265 -9.56 1.51 7.62
CA GLY A 265 -8.52 1.37 8.63
C GLY A 265 -9.04 0.86 9.98
N PHE A 266 -8.22 0.99 11.02
CA PHE A 266 -8.61 0.71 12.42
C PHE A 266 -9.59 1.76 12.98
N SER A 267 -9.75 2.89 12.28
CA SER A 267 -10.66 3.98 12.58
C SER A 267 -11.07 4.67 11.27
N ASP A 268 -11.90 5.71 11.37
CA ASP A 268 -12.29 6.55 10.23
C ASP A 268 -11.13 7.46 9.81
N LEU A 269 -10.16 6.88 9.10
CA LEU A 269 -8.96 7.57 8.62
C LEU A 269 -9.27 8.49 7.44
N ALA A 270 -8.48 9.55 7.31
CA ALA A 270 -8.54 10.46 6.17
C ALA A 270 -8.21 9.72 4.86
N SER A 271 -8.78 10.17 3.74
CA SER A 271 -8.53 9.56 2.43
C SER A 271 -7.06 9.55 2.03
N ASP A 272 -6.29 10.52 2.49
CA ASP A 272 -4.84 10.65 2.26
C ASP A 272 -4.06 9.42 2.74
N TYR A 273 -4.57 8.71 3.75
CA TYR A 273 -3.94 7.50 4.27
C TYR A 273 -3.79 6.39 3.23
N SER A 274 -4.70 6.34 2.26
CA SER A 274 -4.65 5.34 1.19
C SER A 274 -3.58 5.65 0.12
N ARG A 275 -3.10 6.90 0.04
CA ARG A 275 -2.17 7.34 -1.01
C ARG A 275 -0.79 6.71 -0.84
N HIS A 276 -0.14 6.38 -1.96
CA HIS A 276 1.21 5.81 -2.01
C HIS A 276 1.39 4.48 -1.26
N ARG A 277 0.28 3.80 -0.98
CA ARG A 277 0.24 2.60 -0.16
C ARG A 277 -0.33 1.43 -0.91
N LEU A 278 0.24 0.26 -0.67
CA LEU A 278 -0.16 -0.99 -1.30
C LEU A 278 -0.49 -2.00 -0.19
N PRO A 279 -1.67 -2.67 -0.22
CA PRO A 279 -1.88 -3.86 0.59
C PRO A 279 -1.01 -5.00 0.05
N VAL A 280 -0.42 -5.82 0.92
CA VAL A 280 0.09 -7.11 0.46
C VAL A 280 -1.12 -7.97 0.11
N GLY A 281 -1.13 -8.55 -1.08
CA GLY A 281 -2.29 -9.26 -1.60
C GLY A 281 -2.10 -9.53 -3.09
N PRO A 282 -2.79 -8.81 -3.99
CA PRO A 282 -2.58 -9.01 -5.40
C PRO A 282 -1.15 -8.62 -5.81
N SER A 283 -0.56 -9.41 -6.71
CA SER A 283 0.75 -9.16 -7.33
C SER A 283 0.71 -9.57 -8.80
N LEU A 284 1.78 -9.28 -9.53
CA LEU A 284 1.97 -9.70 -10.91
C LEU A 284 3.44 -9.95 -11.21
N LYS A 285 3.71 -10.68 -12.30
CA LYS A 285 5.05 -10.80 -12.89
C LYS A 285 5.09 -10.13 -14.25
N PHE A 286 6.20 -9.46 -14.50
CA PHE A 286 6.60 -8.97 -15.80
C PHE A 286 7.41 -10.03 -16.56
N LYS A 287 7.35 -9.97 -17.89
CA LYS A 287 8.32 -10.62 -18.76
C LYS A 287 9.71 -10.13 -18.39
N ASP A 288 10.69 -11.03 -18.43
CA ASP A 288 12.09 -10.69 -18.12
C ASP A 288 12.51 -9.40 -18.84
N PRO A 289 13.15 -8.46 -18.11
CA PRO A 289 13.63 -7.21 -18.68
C PRO A 289 14.72 -7.41 -19.73
#